data_AF-A0A846YQ15-F1
#
_entry.id   AF-A0A846YQ15-F1
#
_cell.length_a   1.000
_cell.length_b   1.000
_cell.length_c   1.000
_cell.angle_alpha   90.00
_cell.angle_beta   90.00
_cell.angle_gamma   90.00
#
_symmetry.space_group_name_H-M   'P 1'
#
loop_
_entity.id
_entity.type
_entity.pdbx_description
1 polymer ?
#
loop_
_entity_poly.entity_id
_entity_poly.type
_entity_poly.pdbx_seq_one_letter_code
_entity_poly.pdbx_strand_id
1 'polypeptide(L)'
;MPDTETVADETQPARGWRAQARAQRVPLLIIGAIALLVAGFGAGVLLAPDTTGDASPAGPADIGFAQDMSAHHAQAVEMSGIALNGSTDPDVRRLAFDILTTQQGQIGRMQGWLQMWDAPASTTGEPMTWMPQEEHGGHGHDHGGAGTAAMPGMATTDELRQLRAARGAQLDTLFLQLMLRHHQGGVPMLEYGAEHAETTEIKTLAGQMLPAQEGESRLMTKMLADRGARPLPFE
;
A
#
# COMPACT_ATOMS: atom_id res chain seq x y z
N MET A 1 22.78 -81.62 -4.38
CA MET A 1 21.88 -80.45 -4.48
C MET A 1 22.76 -79.23 -4.78
N PRO A 2 22.36 -78.36 -5.71
CA PRO A 2 23.26 -77.78 -6.69
C PRO A 2 23.83 -76.40 -6.28
N ASP A 3 25.08 -76.15 -6.68
CA ASP A 3 25.66 -74.81 -6.79
C ASP A 3 25.55 -74.38 -8.26
N THR A 4 24.64 -73.47 -8.56
CA THR A 4 24.48 -72.89 -9.90
C THR A 4 25.33 -71.64 -10.04
N GLU A 5 26.30 -71.70 -10.94
CA GLU A 5 27.05 -70.57 -11.47
C GLU A 5 26.12 -69.49 -12.03
N THR A 6 26.44 -68.24 -11.72
CA THR A 6 25.78 -67.06 -12.26
C THR A 6 26.50 -66.65 -13.54
N VAL A 7 25.87 -66.84 -14.70
CA VAL A 7 26.29 -66.18 -15.95
C VAL A 7 25.36 -64.98 -16.16
N ALA A 8 25.94 -63.79 -16.17
CA ALA A 8 25.25 -62.56 -16.52
C ALA A 8 25.01 -62.53 -18.04
N ASP A 9 23.77 -62.26 -18.45
CA ASP A 9 23.41 -61.87 -19.81
C ASP A 9 22.97 -60.40 -19.79
N GLU A 10 23.80 -59.54 -20.36
CA GLU A 10 23.47 -58.15 -20.63
C GLU A 10 22.46 -58.07 -21.78
N THR A 11 21.23 -57.69 -21.47
CA THR A 11 20.31 -57.11 -22.47
C THR A 11 19.61 -55.86 -21.92
N GLN A 12 20.09 -54.69 -22.38
CA GLN A 12 19.24 -53.51 -22.63
C GLN A 12 19.14 -53.37 -24.15
N PRO A 13 18.01 -52.94 -24.77
CA PRO A 13 17.25 -51.72 -24.44
C PRO A 13 15.70 -51.90 -24.62
N ALA A 14 14.77 -51.00 -24.27
CA ALA A 14 14.55 -49.68 -24.86
C ALA A 14 13.55 -48.84 -24.03
N ARG A 15 14.07 -47.86 -23.27
CA ARG A 15 13.29 -46.70 -22.80
C ARG A 15 13.66 -45.54 -23.71
N GLY A 16 12.82 -45.18 -24.70
CA GLY A 16 13.21 -44.12 -25.64
C GLY A 16 12.11 -43.29 -26.31
N TRP A 17 10.97 -43.85 -26.68
CA TRP A 17 10.08 -43.14 -27.62
C TRP A 17 8.81 -42.54 -27.01
N ARG A 18 8.23 -43.18 -25.97
CA ARG A 18 6.94 -42.74 -25.40
C ARG A 18 7.04 -41.56 -24.41
N ALA A 19 8.19 -41.36 -23.77
CA ALA A 19 8.39 -40.27 -22.81
C ALA A 19 8.64 -38.91 -23.50
N GLN A 20 9.36 -38.91 -24.63
CA GLN A 20 9.72 -37.70 -25.38
C GLN A 20 8.47 -36.97 -25.94
N ALA A 21 7.49 -37.73 -26.44
CA ALA A 21 6.28 -37.16 -27.05
C ALA A 21 5.32 -36.50 -26.04
N ARG A 22 5.39 -36.85 -24.75
CA ARG A 22 4.57 -36.25 -23.68
C ARG A 22 5.21 -34.97 -23.15
N ALA A 23 6.55 -34.90 -23.11
CA ALA A 23 7.31 -33.75 -22.63
C ALA A 23 7.21 -32.50 -23.54
N GLN A 24 6.99 -32.67 -24.85
CA GLN A 24 6.86 -31.55 -25.79
C GLN A 24 5.44 -30.97 -25.91
N ARG A 25 4.41 -31.67 -25.41
CA ARG A 25 3.02 -31.21 -25.48
C ARG A 25 2.68 -30.14 -24.45
N VAL A 26 3.30 -30.21 -23.27
CA VAL A 26 3.10 -29.26 -22.17
C VAL A 26 3.58 -27.83 -22.53
N PRO A 27 4.80 -27.61 -23.07
CA PRO A 27 5.23 -26.26 -23.45
C PRO A 27 4.43 -25.64 -24.60
N LEU A 28 3.96 -26.44 -25.58
CA LEU A 28 3.12 -25.95 -26.68
C LEU A 28 1.72 -25.53 -26.22
N LEU A 29 1.14 -26.23 -25.24
CA LEU A 29 -0.14 -25.84 -24.64
C LEU A 29 -0.02 -24.56 -23.81
N ILE A 30 1.11 -24.36 -23.11
CA ILE A 30 1.39 -23.12 -22.36
C ILE A 30 1.54 -21.93 -23.32
N ILE A 31 2.29 -22.09 -24.42
CA ILE A 31 2.45 -21.02 -25.42
C ILE A 31 1.11 -20.69 -26.09
N GLY A 32 0.30 -21.71 -26.42
CA GLY A 32 -1.04 -21.50 -26.97
C GLY A 32 -1.98 -20.76 -26.00
N ALA A 33 -1.91 -21.09 -24.70
CA ALA A 33 -2.69 -20.41 -23.67
C ALA A 33 -2.25 -18.94 -23.48
N ILE A 34 -0.93 -18.68 -23.51
CA ILE A 34 -0.39 -17.30 -23.42
C ILE A 34 -0.80 -16.48 -24.65
N ALA A 35 -0.71 -17.05 -25.86
CA ALA A 35 -1.12 -16.37 -27.08
C ALA A 35 -2.62 -16.03 -27.08
N LEU A 36 -3.48 -16.93 -26.58
CA LEU A 36 -4.91 -16.68 -26.43
C LEU A 36 -5.20 -15.61 -25.37
N LEU A 37 -4.45 -15.58 -24.27
CA LEU A 37 -4.59 -14.54 -23.25
C LEU A 37 -4.17 -13.16 -23.77
N VAL A 38 -3.06 -13.07 -24.50
CA VAL A 38 -2.58 -11.81 -25.10
C VAL A 38 -3.55 -11.33 -26.18
N ALA A 39 -4.05 -12.24 -27.02
CA ALA A 39 -5.05 -11.89 -28.05
C ALA A 39 -6.39 -11.47 -27.42
N GLY A 40 -6.84 -12.16 -26.37
CA GLY A 40 -8.05 -11.81 -25.62
C GLY A 40 -7.92 -10.45 -24.92
N PHE A 41 -6.75 -10.15 -24.34
CA PHE A 41 -6.46 -8.85 -23.74
C PHE A 41 -6.43 -7.74 -24.80
N GLY A 42 -5.74 -7.95 -25.93
CA GLY A 42 -5.68 -6.99 -27.03
C GLY A 42 -7.05 -6.70 -27.64
N ALA A 43 -7.87 -7.74 -27.86
CA ALA A 43 -9.25 -7.58 -28.32
C ALA A 43 -10.14 -6.88 -27.28
N GLY A 44 -9.94 -7.19 -25.99
CA GLY A 44 -10.65 -6.53 -24.89
C GLY A 44 -10.34 -5.03 -24.80
N VAL A 45 -9.10 -4.62 -25.03
CA VAL A 45 -8.69 -3.20 -25.07
C VAL A 45 -9.23 -2.48 -26.30
N LEU A 46 -9.25 -3.15 -27.47
CA LEU A 46 -9.75 -2.57 -28.73
C LEU A 46 -11.28 -2.47 -28.81
N LEU A 47 -12.00 -3.35 -28.11
CA LEU A 47 -13.46 -3.42 -28.11
C LEU A 47 -14.08 -2.83 -26.84
N ALA A 48 -13.26 -2.37 -25.89
CA ALA A 48 -13.76 -1.64 -24.75
C ALA A 48 -14.49 -0.38 -25.25
N PRO A 49 -15.75 -0.17 -24.88
CA PRO A 49 -16.44 1.08 -25.22
C PRO A 49 -15.63 2.24 -24.64
N ASP A 50 -15.59 3.37 -25.36
CA ASP A 50 -15.01 4.62 -24.87
C ASP A 50 -15.80 5.06 -23.63
N THR A 51 -15.37 4.60 -22.45
CA THR A 51 -15.85 5.06 -21.15
C THR A 51 -15.15 6.35 -20.76
N THR A 52 -14.94 7.26 -21.71
CA THR A 52 -14.86 8.69 -21.42
C THR A 52 -16.28 9.16 -21.06
N GLY A 53 -16.89 8.49 -20.08
CA GLY A 53 -18.09 9.01 -19.45
C GLY A 53 -17.69 10.29 -18.77
N ASP A 54 -18.44 11.36 -19.04
CA ASP A 54 -18.32 12.71 -18.48
C ASP A 54 -17.49 12.74 -17.19
N ALA A 55 -16.17 12.87 -17.33
CA ALA A 55 -15.31 13.05 -16.17
C ALA A 55 -15.63 14.45 -15.66
N SER A 56 -16.39 14.52 -14.56
CA SER A 56 -16.60 15.78 -13.86
C SER A 56 -15.24 16.44 -13.67
N PRO A 57 -15.09 17.73 -14.01
CA PRO A 57 -13.84 18.42 -13.76
C PRO A 57 -13.50 18.30 -12.28
N ALA A 58 -12.24 18.01 -11.97
CA ALA A 58 -11.79 17.86 -10.59
C ALA A 58 -12.08 19.15 -9.79
N GLY A 59 -12.77 18.99 -8.66
CA GLY A 59 -13.08 20.09 -7.76
C GLY A 59 -11.96 20.37 -6.76
N PRO A 60 -12.13 21.39 -5.90
CA PRO A 60 -11.18 21.68 -4.83
C PRO A 60 -10.95 20.49 -3.88
N ALA A 61 -11.99 19.69 -3.60
CA ALA A 61 -11.89 18.49 -2.77
C ALA A 61 -11.02 17.42 -3.41
N ASP A 62 -11.13 17.20 -4.72
CA ASP A 62 -10.32 16.21 -5.44
C ASP A 62 -8.83 16.59 -5.45
N ILE A 63 -8.54 17.85 -5.77
CA ILE A 63 -7.17 18.37 -5.83
C ILE A 63 -6.55 18.39 -4.43
N GLY A 64 -7.27 18.93 -3.45
CA GLY A 64 -6.79 19.02 -2.06
C GLY A 64 -6.57 17.65 -1.44
N PHE A 65 -7.51 16.71 -1.60
CA PHE A 65 -7.34 15.33 -1.16
C PHE A 65 -6.09 14.71 -1.78
N ALA A 66 -5.93 14.81 -3.11
CA ALA A 66 -4.80 14.19 -3.81
C ALA A 66 -3.45 14.76 -3.36
N GLN A 67 -3.36 16.07 -3.10
CA GLN A 67 -2.15 16.72 -2.62
C GLN A 67 -1.83 16.33 -1.18
N ASP A 68 -2.79 16.50 -0.28
CA ASP A 68 -2.59 16.33 1.16
C ASP A 68 -2.46 14.85 1.53
N MET A 69 -3.28 13.97 0.95
CA MET A 69 -3.14 12.53 1.17
C MET A 69 -1.84 11.98 0.54
N SER A 70 -1.34 12.56 -0.56
CA SER A 70 0.00 12.22 -1.06
C SER A 70 1.10 12.55 -0.05
N ALA A 71 1.02 13.73 0.57
CA ALA A 71 2.00 14.16 1.57
C ALA A 71 1.89 13.33 2.87
N HIS A 72 0.66 13.00 3.30
CA HIS A 72 0.39 12.11 4.43
C HIS A 72 1.00 10.72 4.16
N HIS A 73 0.69 10.13 3.02
CA HIS A 73 1.24 8.83 2.62
C HIS A 73 2.76 8.81 2.46
N ALA A 74 3.37 9.92 2.03
CA ALA A 74 4.83 10.00 1.92
C ALA A 74 5.52 9.80 3.28
N GLN A 75 4.90 10.27 4.38
CA GLN A 75 5.44 10.04 5.72
C GLN A 75 5.28 8.59 6.16
N ALA A 76 4.17 7.92 5.84
CA ALA A 76 4.03 6.49 6.08
C ALA A 76 5.09 5.66 5.32
N VAL A 77 5.37 6.02 4.06
CA VAL A 77 6.43 5.40 3.26
C VAL A 77 7.80 5.60 3.93
N GLU A 78 8.09 6.80 4.43
CA GLU A 78 9.32 7.08 5.17
C GLU A 78 9.45 6.22 6.45
N MET A 79 8.42 6.21 7.30
CA MET A 79 8.42 5.44 8.54
C MET A 79 8.59 3.95 8.27
N SER A 80 7.91 3.42 7.25
CA SER A 80 8.03 2.03 6.82
C SER A 80 9.43 1.72 6.28
N GLY A 81 10.07 2.63 5.55
CA GLY A 81 11.45 2.49 5.10
C GLY A 81 12.43 2.37 6.28
N ILE A 82 12.23 3.17 7.32
CA ILE A 82 13.03 3.10 8.56
C ILE A 82 12.85 1.74 9.24
N ALA A 83 11.61 1.27 9.39
CA ALA A 83 11.31 -0.03 10.01
C ALA A 83 11.89 -1.20 9.20
N LEU A 84 11.77 -1.18 7.86
CA LEU A 84 12.35 -2.20 6.99
C LEU A 84 13.88 -2.28 7.06
N ASN A 85 14.55 -1.16 7.32
CA ASN A 85 15.99 -1.14 7.45
C ASN A 85 16.47 -1.56 8.86
N GLY A 86 15.72 -1.19 9.90
CA GLY A 86 16.16 -1.36 11.29
C GLY A 86 15.58 -2.55 12.04
N SER A 87 14.42 -3.08 11.63
CA SER A 87 13.73 -4.17 12.32
C SER A 87 14.23 -5.55 11.88
N THR A 88 14.36 -6.44 12.85
CA THR A 88 14.60 -7.88 12.65
C THR A 88 13.34 -8.72 12.87
N ASP A 89 12.24 -8.11 13.27
CA ASP A 89 10.97 -8.80 13.52
C ASP A 89 10.24 -9.05 12.19
N PRO A 90 9.96 -10.32 11.83
CA PRO A 90 9.36 -10.65 10.53
C PRO A 90 7.97 -10.06 10.35
N ASP A 91 7.18 -9.92 11.42
CA ASP A 91 5.81 -9.40 11.32
C ASP A 91 5.82 -7.88 11.13
N VAL A 92 6.70 -7.17 11.82
CA VAL A 92 6.88 -5.72 11.65
C VAL A 92 7.40 -5.40 10.25
N ARG A 93 8.41 -6.15 9.78
CA ARG A 93 8.95 -5.97 8.44
C ARG A 93 7.90 -6.23 7.36
N ARG A 94 7.06 -7.25 7.54
CA ARG A 94 5.98 -7.55 6.59
C ARG A 94 4.97 -6.41 6.53
N LEU A 95 4.48 -5.96 7.68
CA LEU A 95 3.57 -4.82 7.75
C LEU A 95 4.17 -3.57 7.11
N ALA A 96 5.43 -3.24 7.42
CA ALA A 96 6.11 -2.09 6.85
C ALA A 96 6.24 -2.19 5.32
N PHE A 97 6.54 -3.38 4.78
CA PHE A 97 6.57 -3.60 3.33
C PHE A 97 5.20 -3.41 2.68
N ASP A 98 4.15 -3.98 3.28
CA ASP A 98 2.79 -3.91 2.75
C ASP A 98 2.29 -2.45 2.74
N ILE A 99 2.53 -1.69 3.82
CA ILE A 99 2.21 -0.25 3.89
C ILE A 99 3.02 0.55 2.87
N LEU A 100 4.33 0.35 2.81
CA LEU A 100 5.21 1.07 1.89
C LEU A 100 4.75 0.89 0.45
N THR A 101 4.55 -0.35 0.02
CA THR A 101 4.20 -0.65 -1.38
C THR A 101 2.82 -0.14 -1.74
N THR A 102 1.84 -0.32 -0.85
CA THR A 102 0.46 0.13 -1.06
C THR A 102 0.38 1.65 -1.13
N GLN A 103 0.93 2.35 -0.13
CA GLN A 103 0.85 3.81 -0.06
C GLN A 103 1.71 4.49 -1.14
N GLN A 104 2.85 3.91 -1.53
CA GLN A 104 3.62 4.40 -2.68
C GLN A 104 2.86 4.30 -4.00
N GLY A 105 2.11 3.20 -4.21
CA GLY A 105 1.25 3.05 -5.39
C GLY A 105 0.10 4.05 -5.41
N GLN A 106 -0.48 4.33 -4.24
CA GLN A 106 -1.55 5.32 -4.08
C GLN A 106 -1.06 6.75 -4.32
N ILE A 107 0.13 7.11 -3.85
CA ILE A 107 0.81 8.38 -4.20
C ILE A 107 0.93 8.48 -5.72
N GLY A 108 1.42 7.43 -6.40
CA GLY A 108 1.57 7.45 -7.86
C GLY A 108 0.26 7.72 -8.61
N ARG A 109 -0.85 7.13 -8.14
CA ARG A 109 -2.20 7.39 -8.71
C ARG A 109 -2.62 8.85 -8.51
N MET A 110 -2.52 9.35 -7.29
CA MET A 110 -2.92 10.73 -6.96
C MET A 110 -2.09 11.77 -7.72
N GLN A 111 -0.78 11.56 -7.83
CA GLN A 111 0.12 12.43 -8.61
C GLN A 111 -0.17 12.37 -10.11
N GLY A 112 -0.51 11.19 -10.65
CA GLY A 112 -0.96 11.05 -12.03
C GLY A 112 -2.27 11.79 -12.30
N TRP A 113 -3.22 11.76 -11.38
CA TRP A 113 -4.47 12.51 -11.49
C TRP A 113 -4.24 14.02 -11.44
N LEU A 114 -3.44 14.51 -10.49
CA LEU A 114 -3.06 15.93 -10.43
C LEU A 114 -2.46 16.41 -11.76
N GLN A 115 -1.59 15.61 -12.38
CA GLN A 115 -1.05 15.92 -13.71
C GLN A 115 -2.12 15.98 -14.79
N MET A 116 -3.06 15.01 -14.82
CA MET A 116 -4.15 15.00 -15.81
C MET A 116 -5.14 16.15 -15.64
N TRP A 117 -5.31 16.66 -14.42
CA TRP A 117 -6.15 17.80 -14.11
C TRP A 117 -5.44 19.15 -14.27
N ASP A 118 -4.18 19.17 -14.72
CA ASP A 118 -3.32 20.36 -14.79
C ASP A 118 -3.22 21.11 -13.44
N ALA A 119 -3.22 20.34 -12.34
CA ALA A 119 -3.14 20.83 -10.98
C ALA A 119 -1.70 20.71 -10.43
N PRO A 120 -1.28 21.59 -9.48
CA PRO A 120 0.00 21.45 -8.82
C PRO A 120 0.14 20.10 -8.10
N ALA A 121 1.35 19.51 -8.14
CA ALA A 121 1.66 18.23 -7.50
C ALA A 121 1.53 18.24 -5.97
N SER A 122 1.64 19.42 -5.36
CA SER A 122 1.61 19.62 -3.92
C SER A 122 0.89 20.91 -3.54
N THR A 123 0.31 20.93 -2.35
CA THR A 123 -0.27 22.12 -1.73
C THR A 123 0.81 23.20 -1.56
N THR A 124 0.49 24.45 -1.93
CA THR A 124 1.39 25.62 -1.78
C THR A 124 0.98 26.55 -0.64
N GLY A 125 -0.18 26.29 -0.02
CA GLY A 125 -0.70 27.00 1.15
C GLY A 125 -0.87 26.09 2.37
N GLU A 126 -1.76 26.48 3.28
CA GLU A 126 -2.12 25.64 4.43
C GLU A 126 -2.73 24.32 3.94
N PRO A 127 -2.32 23.16 4.48
CA PRO A 127 -2.98 21.89 4.23
C PRO A 127 -4.44 21.92 4.70
N MET A 128 -5.22 20.97 4.21
CA MET A 128 -6.59 20.65 4.65
C MET A 128 -7.64 21.73 4.36
N THR A 129 -7.35 22.78 3.59
CA THR A 129 -8.32 23.84 3.27
C THR A 129 -9.52 23.37 2.44
N TRP A 130 -9.44 22.17 1.87
CA TRP A 130 -10.51 21.52 1.10
C TRP A 130 -11.53 20.81 1.98
N MET A 131 -11.21 20.59 3.26
CA MET A 131 -12.15 20.13 4.28
C MET A 131 -12.60 21.35 5.10
N PRO A 132 -13.90 21.66 5.21
CA PRO A 132 -14.36 22.63 6.18
C PRO A 132 -13.90 22.15 7.56
N GLN A 133 -13.27 23.03 8.33
CA GLN A 133 -13.12 22.79 9.75
C GLN A 133 -14.54 22.77 10.32
N GLU A 134 -15.11 21.58 10.52
CA GLU A 134 -16.19 21.49 11.48
C GLU A 134 -15.61 22.02 12.80
N GLU A 135 -16.38 22.86 13.49
CA GLU A 135 -16.09 23.31 14.85
C GLU A 135 -16.11 22.09 15.79
N HIS A 136 -15.16 21.19 15.66
CA HIS A 136 -14.86 20.20 16.67
C HIS A 136 -14.25 20.98 17.83
N GLY A 137 -15.15 21.43 18.71
CA GLY A 137 -14.85 22.10 19.96
C GLY A 137 -13.87 21.27 20.78
N GLY A 138 -12.61 21.62 20.67
CA GLY A 138 -11.51 21.10 21.46
C GLY A 138 -10.55 22.24 21.72
N HIS A 139 -10.69 22.89 22.89
CA HIS A 139 -9.69 23.80 23.40
C HIS A 139 -8.35 23.07 23.56
N GLY A 140 -7.38 23.40 22.71
CA GLY A 140 -6.03 22.84 22.73
C GLY A 140 -5.00 23.73 22.04
N HIS A 141 -5.08 25.06 22.23
CA HIS A 141 -3.96 25.94 21.90
C HIS A 141 -2.89 25.84 22.98
N ASP A 142 -2.11 24.75 22.97
CA ASP A 142 -0.77 24.84 23.53
C ASP A 142 0.13 23.73 22.97
N HIS A 143 0.85 24.01 21.89
CA HIS A 143 2.21 23.53 21.77
C HIS A 143 3.04 24.55 20.99
N GLY A 144 3.93 25.22 21.72
CA GLY A 144 5.02 26.00 21.17
C GLY A 144 5.88 25.13 20.25
N GLY A 145 5.80 25.43 18.96
CA GLY A 145 6.68 24.90 17.93
C GLY A 145 6.28 25.57 16.62
N ALA A 146 7.14 26.42 16.08
CA ALA A 146 6.92 27.02 14.77
C ALA A 146 6.93 25.92 13.71
N GLY A 147 5.74 25.45 13.32
CA GLY A 147 5.53 24.49 12.24
C GLY A 147 4.11 24.67 11.72
N THR A 148 3.97 24.79 10.41
CA THR A 148 2.72 24.67 9.64
C THR A 148 1.78 23.63 10.26
N ALA A 149 0.49 23.93 10.36
CA ALA A 149 -0.50 23.03 10.93
C ALA A 149 -0.37 21.65 10.27
N ALA A 150 0.02 20.64 11.06
CA ALA A 150 0.23 19.30 10.54
C ALA A 150 -1.12 18.65 10.25
N MET A 151 -1.20 17.87 9.18
CA MET A 151 -2.36 17.01 8.93
C MET A 151 -2.56 16.03 10.09
N PRO A 152 -3.80 15.59 10.38
CA PRO A 152 -4.09 14.75 11.52
C PRO A 152 -3.23 13.46 11.54
N GLY A 153 -2.77 13.09 12.74
CA GLY A 153 -2.04 11.85 12.99
C GLY A 153 -0.57 11.83 12.54
N MET A 154 -0.09 12.86 11.82
CA MET A 154 1.29 12.94 11.36
C MET A 154 2.29 12.84 12.53
N ALA A 155 3.38 12.10 12.32
CA ALA A 155 4.55 12.13 13.19
C ALA A 155 5.25 13.49 13.07
N THR A 156 5.60 14.05 14.22
CA THR A 156 6.43 15.26 14.31
C THR A 156 7.85 14.98 13.82
N THR A 157 8.60 16.04 13.50
CA THR A 157 10.02 15.90 13.16
C THR A 157 10.82 15.22 14.29
N ASP A 158 10.45 15.49 15.55
CA ASP A 158 11.09 14.92 16.72
C ASP A 158 10.82 13.43 16.86
N GLU A 159 9.59 12.99 16.64
CA GLU A 159 9.22 11.57 16.62
C GLU A 159 9.89 10.82 15.46
N LEU A 160 9.98 11.43 14.27
CA LEU A 160 10.73 10.83 13.15
C LEU A 160 12.23 10.72 13.47
N ARG A 161 12.81 11.68 14.21
CA ARG A 161 14.21 11.54 14.68
C ARG A 161 14.34 10.41 15.69
N GLN A 162 13.40 10.28 16.63
CA GLN A 162 13.38 9.19 17.59
C GLN A 162 13.24 7.82 16.90
N LEU A 163 12.36 7.71 15.90
CA LEU A 163 12.19 6.49 15.12
C LEU A 163 13.48 6.08 14.40
N ARG A 164 14.18 7.02 13.75
CA ARG A 164 15.48 6.75 13.11
C ARG A 164 16.58 6.34 14.11
N ALA A 165 16.50 6.81 15.36
CA ALA A 165 17.48 6.47 16.40
C ALA A 165 17.16 5.14 17.10
N ALA A 166 15.90 4.72 17.12
CA ALA A 166 15.46 3.51 17.80
C ALA A 166 16.04 2.23 17.16
N ARG A 167 16.19 1.17 17.96
CA ARG A 167 16.73 -0.13 17.54
C ARG A 167 15.94 -1.27 18.19
N GLY A 168 15.92 -2.43 17.55
CA GLY A 168 15.27 -3.65 18.07
C GLY A 168 13.82 -3.40 18.49
N ALA A 169 13.40 -3.96 19.62
CA ALA A 169 12.02 -3.87 20.09
C ALA A 169 11.49 -2.43 20.30
N GLN A 170 12.39 -1.47 20.59
CA GLN A 170 12.01 -0.06 20.72
C GLN A 170 11.64 0.54 19.36
N LEU A 171 12.38 0.19 18.29
CA LEU A 171 12.05 0.59 16.93
C LEU A 171 10.69 0.02 16.52
N ASP A 172 10.49 -1.27 16.77
CA ASP A 172 9.25 -1.97 16.41
C ASP A 172 8.04 -1.35 17.09
N THR A 173 8.15 -1.07 18.40
CA THR A 173 7.08 -0.47 19.19
C THR A 173 6.78 0.96 18.71
N LEU A 174 7.82 1.78 18.50
CA LEU A 174 7.64 3.16 18.08
C LEU A 174 7.08 3.26 16.66
N PHE A 175 7.50 2.38 15.75
CA PHE A 175 6.93 2.30 14.41
C PHE A 175 5.42 2.00 14.47
N LEU A 176 5.02 0.95 15.20
CA LEU A 176 3.61 0.57 15.34
C LEU A 176 2.77 1.67 16.00
N GLN A 177 3.33 2.35 16.99
CA GLN A 177 2.69 3.47 17.68
C GLN A 177 2.43 4.66 16.76
N LEU A 178 3.46 5.10 16.02
CA LEU A 178 3.36 6.24 15.12
C LEU A 178 2.47 5.90 13.92
N MET A 179 2.63 4.72 13.34
CA MET A 179 1.84 4.30 12.18
C MET A 179 0.36 4.11 12.55
N LEU A 180 0.05 3.61 13.75
CA LEU A 180 -1.34 3.53 14.21
C LEU A 180 -1.97 4.92 14.34
N ARG A 181 -1.29 5.88 14.97
CA ARG A 181 -1.78 7.26 15.09
C ARG A 181 -1.92 7.92 13.71
N HIS A 182 -0.98 7.66 12.81
CA HIS A 182 -1.00 8.15 11.44
C HIS A 182 -2.23 7.64 10.70
N HIS A 183 -2.53 6.34 10.78
CA HIS A 183 -3.73 5.76 10.16
C HIS A 183 -5.02 6.33 10.73
N GLN A 184 -5.09 6.50 12.05
CA GLN A 184 -6.25 7.14 12.70
C GLN A 184 -6.48 8.58 12.19
N GLY A 185 -5.39 9.33 11.95
CA GLY A 185 -5.47 10.67 11.38
C GLY A 185 -5.89 10.70 9.90
N GLY A 186 -5.61 9.63 9.16
CA GLY A 186 -6.05 9.49 7.77
C GLY A 186 -7.56 9.25 7.62
N VAL A 187 -8.23 8.68 8.64
CA VAL A 187 -9.65 8.28 8.55
C VAL A 187 -10.57 9.46 8.20
N PRO A 188 -10.55 10.61 8.91
CA PRO A 188 -11.41 11.75 8.55
C PRO A 188 -11.15 12.28 7.14
N MET A 189 -9.89 12.27 6.68
CA MET A 189 -9.51 12.69 5.34
C MET A 189 -10.10 11.75 4.27
N LEU A 190 -10.05 10.45 4.54
CA LEU A 190 -10.62 9.42 3.68
C LEU A 190 -12.15 9.49 3.62
N GLU A 191 -12.81 9.63 4.77
CA GLU A 191 -14.26 9.78 4.85
C GLU A 191 -14.72 10.99 4.05
N TYR A 192 -14.08 12.14 4.25
CA TYR A 192 -14.41 13.36 3.51
C TYR A 192 -14.18 13.20 2.01
N GLY A 193 -13.03 12.64 1.59
CA GLY A 193 -12.75 12.39 0.17
C GLY A 193 -13.75 11.42 -0.48
N ALA A 194 -14.20 10.41 0.25
CA ALA A 194 -15.20 9.45 -0.24
C ALA A 194 -16.58 10.09 -0.45
N GLU A 195 -16.96 11.05 0.39
CA GLU A 195 -18.26 11.69 0.37
C GLU A 195 -18.33 12.94 -0.52
N HIS A 196 -17.29 13.79 -0.48
CA HIS A 196 -17.34 15.17 -0.98
C HIS A 196 -16.51 15.44 -2.25
N ALA A 197 -15.73 14.46 -2.72
CA ALA A 197 -15.05 14.61 -4.01
C ALA A 197 -16.04 14.74 -5.18
N GLU A 198 -15.61 15.29 -6.32
CA GLU A 198 -16.43 15.35 -7.54
C GLU A 198 -16.14 14.17 -8.47
N THR A 199 -14.89 13.69 -8.48
CA THR A 199 -14.43 12.62 -9.37
C THR A 199 -14.70 11.23 -8.80
N THR A 200 -15.00 10.28 -9.68
CA THR A 200 -15.19 8.87 -9.28
C THR A 200 -13.87 8.25 -8.80
N GLU A 201 -12.75 8.74 -9.33
CA GLU A 201 -11.38 8.35 -9.00
C GLU A 201 -11.08 8.53 -7.52
N ILE A 202 -11.32 9.73 -6.98
CA ILE A 202 -11.07 10.03 -5.56
C ILE A 202 -12.06 9.29 -4.66
N LYS A 203 -13.35 9.29 -4.99
CA LYS A 203 -14.36 8.55 -4.21
C LYS A 203 -14.02 7.07 -4.09
N THR A 204 -13.64 6.46 -5.21
CA THR A 204 -13.29 5.04 -5.25
C THR A 204 -12.00 4.77 -4.49
N LEU A 205 -10.98 5.61 -4.64
CA LEU A 205 -9.72 5.44 -3.93
C LEU A 205 -9.91 5.54 -2.42
N ALA A 206 -10.56 6.61 -1.96
CA ALA A 206 -10.81 6.86 -0.55
C ALA A 206 -11.65 5.74 0.09
N GLY A 207 -12.72 5.31 -0.59
CA GLY A 207 -13.56 4.20 -0.15
C GLY A 207 -12.85 2.84 -0.11
N GLN A 208 -11.81 2.63 -0.93
CA GLN A 208 -10.96 1.43 -0.88
C GLN A 208 -9.91 1.49 0.24
N MET A 209 -9.36 2.67 0.51
CA MET A 209 -8.35 2.89 1.53
C MET A 209 -8.91 2.72 2.94
N LEU A 210 -10.14 3.19 3.20
CA LEU A 210 -10.74 3.18 4.54
C LEU A 210 -10.76 1.78 5.20
N PRO A 211 -11.39 0.74 4.61
CA PRO A 211 -11.39 -0.59 5.22
C PRO A 211 -10.00 -1.24 5.30
N ALA A 212 -9.07 -0.87 4.41
CA ALA A 212 -7.68 -1.34 4.45
C ALA A 212 -6.93 -0.73 5.66
N GLN A 213 -7.01 0.59 5.85
CA GLN A 213 -6.38 1.27 6.98
C GLN A 213 -6.97 0.82 8.33
N GLU A 214 -8.27 0.53 8.41
CA GLU A 214 -8.85 -0.05 9.61
C GLU A 214 -8.31 -1.46 9.91
N GLY A 215 -8.12 -2.28 8.87
CA GLY A 215 -7.52 -3.60 9.00
C GLY A 215 -6.09 -3.54 9.54
N GLU A 216 -5.28 -2.64 8.99
CA GLU A 216 -3.91 -2.38 9.43
C GLU A 216 -3.90 -1.82 10.86
N SER A 217 -4.81 -0.92 11.22
CA SER A 217 -4.95 -0.37 12.57
C SER A 217 -5.27 -1.44 13.62
N ARG A 218 -6.16 -2.38 13.29
CA ARG A 218 -6.47 -3.53 14.15
C ARG A 218 -5.24 -4.44 14.33
N LEU A 219 -4.50 -4.70 13.24
CA LEU A 219 -3.28 -5.49 13.29
C LEU A 219 -2.21 -4.82 14.16
N MET A 220 -1.94 -3.53 13.97
CA MET A 220 -0.99 -2.77 14.77
C MET A 220 -1.37 -2.75 16.25
N THR A 221 -2.65 -2.56 16.56
CA THR A 221 -3.17 -2.61 17.93
C THR A 221 -2.89 -3.97 18.57
N LYS A 222 -3.14 -5.07 17.85
CA LYS A 222 -2.79 -6.41 18.32
C LYS A 222 -1.28 -6.57 18.53
N MET A 223 -0.46 -6.14 17.57
CA MET A 223 0.99 -6.25 17.64
C MET A 223 1.59 -5.46 18.82
N LEU A 224 1.01 -4.30 19.15
CA LEU A 224 1.37 -3.53 20.34
C LEU A 224 0.99 -4.27 21.61
N ALA A 225 -0.23 -4.81 21.69
CA ALA A 225 -0.70 -5.57 22.85
C ALA A 225 0.16 -6.82 23.11
N ASP A 226 0.52 -7.56 22.06
CA ASP A 226 1.39 -8.75 22.15
C ASP A 226 2.81 -8.39 22.66
N ARG A 227 3.23 -7.12 22.51
CA ARG A 227 4.50 -6.57 23.03
C ARG A 227 4.37 -5.92 24.40
N GLY A 228 3.19 -5.91 25.00
CA GLY A 228 2.92 -5.20 26.26
C GLY A 228 2.98 -3.67 26.12
N ALA A 229 2.93 -3.15 24.90
CA ALA A 229 2.93 -1.73 24.60
C ALA A 229 1.50 -1.20 24.43
N ARG A 230 1.33 0.11 24.57
CA ARG A 230 0.04 0.81 24.36
C ARG A 230 0.11 1.74 23.15
N PRO A 231 -1.01 1.98 22.45
CA PRO A 231 -1.10 3.06 21.47
C PRO A 231 -0.69 4.42 22.06
N LEU A 232 -0.20 5.31 21.20
CA LEU A 232 -0.09 6.72 21.56
C LEU A 232 -1.51 7.33 21.68
N PRO A 233 -1.69 8.38 22.50
CA PRO A 233 -2.92 9.16 22.46
C PRO A 233 -3.18 9.67 21.04
N PHE A 234 -4.46 9.65 20.66
CA PHE A 234 -4.97 10.36 19.49
C PHE A 234 -5.63 11.63 20.05
N GLU A 235 -5.09 12.78 19.69
CA GLU A 235 -5.68 14.09 20.01
C GLU A 235 -6.51 14.58 18.83
#